data_AF-A0A518H4K6-F1
#
_entry.id   AF-A0A518H4K6-F1
#
_cell.length_a   1.000
_cell.length_b   1.000
_cell.length_c   1.000
_cell.angle_alpha   90.00
_cell.angle_beta   90.00
_cell.angle_gamma   90.00
#
_symmetry.space_group_name_H-M   'P 1'
#
loop_
_entity.id
_entity.type
_entity.pdbx_description
1 polymer ?
#
loop_
_entity_poly.entity_id
_entity_poly.type
_entity_poly.pdbx_seq_one_letter_code
_entity_poly.pdbx_strand_id
1 'polypeptide(L)'
;MDPIRPDPKQFEANRPVSTSSNYDLAPAETAPARSLVPKNPSYPQRVHVSQRPELEATLRRWDARIAEARRKLDVLGQSAERPKYDRLYAQMLGARDQLSEAVRRMPMEAGYLFEEDEHKLHEAVAALERLFRKWG
;
A
#
# COMPACT_ATOMS: atom_id res chain seq x y z
N MET A 1 -15.17 2.65 -67.09
CA MET A 1 -15.75 3.54 -66.05
C MET A 1 -14.92 3.28 -64.81
N ASP A 2 -13.75 3.89 -64.80
CA ASP A 2 -12.66 3.61 -63.86
C ASP A 2 -12.84 4.43 -62.57
N PRO A 3 -12.50 3.86 -61.39
CA PRO A 3 -12.64 4.55 -60.12
C PRO A 3 -11.50 5.55 -59.90
N ILE A 4 -11.85 6.82 -59.77
CA ILE A 4 -10.93 7.89 -59.35
C ILE A 4 -10.66 7.73 -57.85
N ARG A 5 -9.40 7.42 -57.51
CA ARG A 5 -8.84 7.63 -56.18
C ARG A 5 -8.95 9.10 -55.76
N PRO A 6 -9.09 9.36 -54.47
CA PRO A 6 -8.20 10.36 -53.88
C PRO A 6 -7.47 9.84 -52.62
N ASP A 7 -6.23 10.28 -52.51
CA ASP A 7 -5.29 10.17 -51.39
C ASP A 7 -4.51 11.52 -51.41
N PRO A 8 -3.78 11.96 -50.38
CA PRO A 8 -4.00 12.07 -48.94
C PRO A 8 -3.81 13.54 -48.45
N LYS A 9 -3.84 13.75 -47.11
CA LYS A 9 -3.46 14.95 -46.30
C LYS A 9 -4.65 15.85 -45.93
N GLN A 10 -4.84 16.35 -44.71
CA GLN A 10 -4.13 16.39 -43.42
C GLN A 10 -5.12 17.05 -42.41
N PHE A 11 -4.73 17.12 -41.12
CA PHE A 11 -5.35 17.93 -40.04
C PHE A 11 -6.65 17.33 -39.45
N GLU A 12 -6.90 17.23 -38.14
CA GLU A 12 -6.21 17.60 -36.91
C GLU A 12 -7.00 16.96 -35.74
N ALA A 13 -6.39 16.93 -34.56
CA ALA A 13 -6.93 16.34 -33.35
C ALA A 13 -8.31 16.86 -32.94
N ASN A 14 -9.17 15.98 -32.44
CA ASN A 14 -10.05 16.25 -31.29
C ASN A 14 -10.74 14.95 -30.83
N ARG A 15 -10.10 14.24 -29.89
CA ARG A 15 -10.83 13.33 -29.01
C ARG A 15 -11.66 14.21 -28.08
N PRO A 16 -12.98 14.03 -27.95
CA PRO A 16 -13.72 14.73 -26.92
C PRO A 16 -13.19 14.30 -25.55
N VAL A 17 -12.67 15.27 -24.82
CA VAL A 17 -12.44 15.22 -23.38
C VAL A 17 -13.77 14.88 -22.72
N SER A 18 -13.81 13.77 -21.98
CA SER A 18 -14.92 13.49 -21.04
C SER A 18 -14.79 14.46 -19.88
N THR A 19 -15.35 15.65 -20.08
CA THR A 19 -15.52 16.69 -19.06
C THR A 19 -16.51 16.21 -18.02
N SER A 20 -16.09 16.24 -16.77
CA SER A 20 -16.88 16.41 -15.53
C SER A 20 -18.39 16.24 -15.69
N SER A 21 -18.92 15.08 -15.29
CA SER A 21 -20.35 14.98 -14.99
C SER A 21 -20.59 15.74 -13.69
N ASN A 22 -21.07 16.98 -13.83
CA ASN A 22 -21.64 17.75 -12.75
C ASN A 22 -22.78 16.95 -12.13
N TYR A 23 -22.70 16.72 -10.82
CA TYR A 23 -23.80 16.19 -10.04
C TYR A 23 -24.87 17.29 -9.95
N ASP A 24 -25.96 17.13 -10.70
CA ASP A 24 -27.19 17.86 -10.46
C ASP A 24 -27.68 17.56 -9.03
N LEU A 25 -27.53 18.53 -8.14
CA LEU A 25 -28.09 18.50 -6.79
C LEU A 25 -29.59 18.77 -6.88
N ALA A 26 -30.36 17.70 -7.08
CA ALA A 26 -31.79 17.70 -6.79
C ALA A 26 -32.01 17.88 -5.26
N PRO A 27 -33.10 18.54 -4.83
CA PRO A 27 -33.33 18.84 -3.42
C PRO A 27 -33.50 17.55 -2.62
N ALA A 28 -32.97 17.55 -1.40
CA ALA A 28 -32.89 16.41 -0.49
C ALA A 28 -34.27 15.81 -0.17
N GLU A 29 -34.75 14.94 -1.06
CA GLU A 29 -35.81 14.00 -0.76
C GLU A 29 -35.26 13.03 0.30
N THR A 30 -36.05 12.86 1.34
CA THR A 30 -35.73 12.13 2.56
C THR A 30 -35.27 10.72 2.17
N ALA A 31 -33.96 10.46 2.24
CA ALA A 31 -33.40 9.16 1.90
C ALA A 31 -34.15 8.09 2.72
N PRO A 32 -34.69 7.03 2.09
CA PRO A 32 -35.38 5.98 2.83
C PRO A 32 -34.42 5.41 3.87
N ALA A 33 -34.92 5.21 5.10
CA ALA A 33 -34.16 4.60 6.18
C ALA A 33 -33.49 3.34 5.63
N ARG A 34 -32.15 3.28 5.70
CA ARG A 34 -31.38 2.14 5.21
C ARG A 34 -32.02 0.89 5.78
N SER A 35 -32.60 0.06 4.91
CA SER A 35 -33.10 -1.26 5.29
C SER A 35 -31.99 -1.93 6.12
N LEU A 36 -32.29 -2.28 7.36
CA LEU A 36 -31.40 -3.05 8.22
C LEU A 36 -31.20 -4.39 7.52
N VAL A 37 -30.19 -4.46 6.65
CA VAL A 37 -29.73 -5.71 6.06
C VAL A 37 -29.52 -6.65 7.24
N PRO A 38 -30.22 -7.80 7.28
CA PRO A 38 -30.03 -8.75 8.37
C PRO A 38 -28.53 -9.02 8.50
N LYS A 39 -27.95 -8.68 9.66
CA LYS A 39 -26.56 -9.02 9.96
C LYS A 39 -26.46 -10.52 9.86
N ASN A 40 -25.86 -11.03 8.79
CA ASN A 40 -25.61 -12.44 8.64
C ASN A 40 -24.73 -12.87 9.83
N PRO A 41 -25.27 -13.66 10.78
CA PRO A 41 -24.62 -13.92 12.06
C PRO A 41 -23.31 -14.73 11.92
N SER A 42 -23.04 -15.24 10.72
CA SER A 42 -21.85 -16.04 10.42
C SER A 42 -20.60 -15.23 10.07
N TYR A 43 -20.70 -13.92 9.78
CA TYR A 43 -19.50 -13.12 9.51
C TYR A 43 -18.89 -12.60 10.81
N PRO A 44 -17.61 -12.92 11.10
CA PRO A 44 -16.96 -12.44 12.31
C PRO A 44 -16.87 -10.92 12.31
N GLN A 45 -17.10 -10.32 13.48
CA GLN A 45 -17.04 -8.88 13.65
C GLN A 45 -15.60 -8.39 13.48
N ARG A 46 -15.41 -7.33 12.67
CA ARG A 46 -14.11 -6.65 12.56
C ARG A 46 -13.88 -5.82 13.82
N VAL A 47 -13.12 -6.35 14.77
CA VAL A 47 -12.87 -5.70 16.07
C VAL A 47 -11.51 -4.98 16.14
N HIS A 48 -10.64 -5.19 15.15
CA HIS A 48 -9.25 -4.71 15.17
C HIS A 48 -9.01 -3.39 14.43
N VAL A 49 -10.07 -2.74 13.92
CA VAL A 49 -9.94 -1.46 13.17
C VAL A 49 -9.25 -0.38 14.00
N SER A 50 -9.47 -0.37 15.32
CA SER A 50 -8.85 0.55 16.28
C SER A 50 -7.33 0.39 16.41
N GLN A 51 -6.76 -0.74 16.02
CA GLN A 51 -5.31 -1.00 16.06
C GLN A 51 -4.56 -0.33 14.91
N ARG A 52 -5.25 0.12 13.86
CA ARG A 52 -4.63 0.71 12.67
C ARG A 52 -3.63 1.83 12.98
N PRO A 53 -3.93 2.82 13.85
CA PRO A 53 -2.97 3.89 14.13
C PRO A 53 -1.66 3.40 14.74
N GLU A 54 -1.71 2.36 15.59
CA GLU A 54 -0.54 1.75 16.22
C GLU A 54 0.31 0.96 15.21
N LEU A 55 -0.36 0.15 14.38
CA LEU A 55 0.28 -0.60 13.30
C LEU A 55 1.00 0.33 12.32
N GLU A 56 0.33 1.41 11.91
CA GLU A 56 0.94 2.43 11.05
C GLU A 56 2.08 3.18 11.74
N ALA A 57 1.98 3.45 13.04
CA ALA A 57 3.07 4.08 13.79
C ALA A 57 4.31 3.18 13.82
N THR A 58 4.11 1.87 13.95
CA THR A 58 5.19 0.87 13.86
C THR A 58 5.82 0.86 12.47
N LEU A 59 5.02 0.87 11.39
CA LEU A 59 5.55 0.96 10.03
C LEU A 59 6.35 2.25 9.80
N ARG A 60 5.81 3.41 10.21
CA ARG A 60 6.49 4.71 10.08
C ARG A 60 7.83 4.73 10.83
N ARG A 61 7.89 4.13 12.02
CA ARG A 61 9.13 4.01 12.81
C ARG A 61 10.19 3.22 12.04
N TRP A 62 9.82 2.12 11.41
CA TRP A 62 10.75 1.31 10.63
C TRP A 62 11.15 1.97 9.31
N ASP A 63 10.20 2.60 8.60
CA ASP A 63 10.49 3.37 7.38
C ASP A 63 11.52 4.47 7.65
N ALA A 64 11.41 5.19 8.77
CA ALA A 64 12.39 6.21 9.15
C ALA A 64 13.79 5.63 9.39
N ARG A 65 13.90 4.46 10.05
CA ARG A 65 15.17 3.78 10.30
C ARG A 65 15.81 3.27 9.01
N ILE A 66 15.00 2.74 8.08
CA ILE A 66 15.47 2.24 6.77
C ILE A 66 15.93 3.40 5.88
N ALA A 67 15.20 4.53 5.92
CA ALA A 67 15.63 5.74 5.22
C ALA A 67 16.99 6.24 5.74
N GLU A 68 17.25 6.14 7.05
CA GLU A 68 18.56 6.45 7.62
C GLU A 68 19.65 5.47 7.17
N ALA A 69 19.35 4.16 7.14
CA ALA A 69 20.27 3.16 6.61
C ALA A 69 20.64 3.45 5.14
N ARG A 70 19.66 3.90 4.34
CA ARG A 70 19.91 4.32 2.96
C ARG A 70 20.86 5.52 2.87
N ARG A 71 20.63 6.57 3.68
CA ARG A 71 21.53 7.74 3.71
C ARG A 71 22.96 7.35 4.06
N LYS A 72 23.15 6.47 5.06
CA LYS A 72 24.47 5.95 5.43
C LYS A 72 25.15 5.18 4.29
N LEU A 73 24.38 4.39 3.55
CA LEU A 73 24.85 3.65 2.39
C LEU A 73 25.29 4.59 1.26
N ASP A 74 24.56 5.68 1.03
CA ASP A 74 24.92 6.69 0.04
C ASP A 74 26.25 7.37 0.40
N VAL A 75 26.46 7.71 1.69
CA VAL A 75 27.73 8.26 2.20
C VAL A 75 28.91 7.29 2.06
N LEU A 76 28.68 5.99 2.21
CA LEU A 76 29.72 4.96 2.14
C LEU A 76 30.42 4.90 0.77
N GLY A 77 29.83 5.44 -0.30
CA GLY A 77 30.47 5.51 -1.62
C GLY A 77 30.88 4.14 -2.14
N GLN A 78 32.06 4.00 -2.75
CA GLN A 78 32.60 2.71 -3.24
C GLN A 78 33.51 2.00 -2.22
N SER A 79 33.11 1.97 -0.94
CA SER A 79 33.85 1.22 0.08
C SER A 79 33.86 -0.28 -0.19
N ALA A 80 34.95 -0.96 0.21
CA ALA A 80 35.05 -2.42 0.18
C ALA A 80 33.94 -3.11 0.99
N GLU A 81 33.41 -2.47 2.04
CA GLU A 81 32.33 -3.00 2.87
C GLU A 81 30.94 -2.79 2.25
N ARG A 82 30.80 -1.98 1.19
CA ARG A 82 29.49 -1.64 0.63
C ARG A 82 28.63 -2.83 0.22
N PRO A 83 29.14 -3.88 -0.46
CA PRO A 83 28.33 -5.02 -0.85
C PRO A 83 27.64 -5.74 0.33
N LYS A 84 28.28 -5.74 1.50
CA LYS A 84 27.70 -6.29 2.74
C LYS A 84 26.49 -5.45 3.19
N TYR A 85 26.63 -4.13 3.20
CA TYR A 85 25.56 -3.23 3.58
C TYR A 85 24.42 -3.18 2.55
N ASP A 86 24.72 -3.25 1.25
CA ASP A 86 23.69 -3.36 0.20
C ASP A 86 22.81 -4.61 0.43
N ARG A 87 23.43 -5.75 0.78
CA ARG A 87 22.70 -6.98 1.10
C ARG A 87 21.81 -6.83 2.32
N LEU A 88 22.33 -6.24 3.41
CA LEU A 88 21.54 -5.99 4.61
C LEU A 88 20.37 -5.04 4.33
N TYR A 89 20.60 -3.99 3.54
CA TYR A 89 19.57 -3.04 3.14
C TYR A 89 18.46 -3.70 2.32
N ALA A 90 18.82 -4.55 1.35
CA ALA A 90 17.85 -5.32 0.58
C ALA A 90 16.99 -6.25 1.46
N GLN A 91 17.60 -6.89 2.47
CA GLN A 91 16.88 -7.70 3.45
C GLN A 91 15.93 -6.85 4.31
N MET A 92 16.32 -5.62 4.68
CA MET A 92 15.44 -4.69 5.41
C MET A 92 14.22 -4.31 4.58
N LEU A 93 14.38 -4.05 3.28
CA LEU A 93 13.26 -3.76 2.39
C LEU A 93 12.28 -4.92 2.33
N GLY A 94 12.77 -6.16 2.19
CA GLY A 94 11.92 -7.35 2.18
C GLY A 94 11.12 -7.53 3.48
N ALA A 95 11.76 -7.35 4.64
CA ALA A 95 11.06 -7.42 5.93
C ALA A 95 10.06 -6.26 6.12
N ARG A 96 10.38 -5.06 5.62
CA ARG A 96 9.48 -3.91 5.62
C ARG A 96 8.24 -4.14 4.77
N ASP A 97 8.36 -4.83 3.64
CA ASP A 97 7.22 -5.14 2.78
C ASP A 97 6.26 -6.14 3.45
N GLN A 98 6.79 -7.14 4.14
CA GLN A 98 5.98 -8.05 4.97
C GLN A 98 5.24 -7.29 6.09
N LEU A 99 5.94 -6.39 6.78
CA LEU A 99 5.34 -5.51 7.78
C LEU A 99 4.23 -4.64 7.18
N SER A 100 4.48 -4.03 6.02
CA SER A 100 3.50 -3.19 5.32
C SER A 100 2.26 -3.97 4.89
N GLU A 101 2.43 -5.23 4.47
CA GLU A 101 1.31 -6.09 4.11
C GLU A 101 0.45 -6.41 5.35
N ALA A 102 1.07 -6.82 6.46
CA ALA A 102 0.37 -7.12 7.70
C ALA A 102 -0.40 -5.90 8.23
N VAL A 103 0.23 -4.71 8.26
CA VAL A 103 -0.40 -3.44 8.69
C VAL A 103 -1.64 -3.11 7.86
N ARG A 104 -1.63 -3.42 6.55
CA ARG A 104 -2.76 -3.19 5.65
C ARG A 104 -3.91 -4.19 5.90
N ARG A 105 -3.58 -5.46 6.17
CA ARG A 105 -4.54 -6.55 6.28
C ARG A 105 -5.18 -6.66 7.66
N MET A 106 -4.38 -6.69 8.72
CA MET A 106 -4.81 -6.98 10.10
C MET A 106 -6.04 -6.20 10.57
N PRO A 107 -6.20 -4.88 10.32
CA PRO A 107 -7.39 -4.15 10.77
C PRO A 107 -8.71 -4.67 10.19
N MET A 108 -8.62 -5.42 9.09
CA MET A 108 -9.74 -5.96 8.33
C MET A 108 -9.95 -7.45 8.57
N GLU A 109 -9.00 -8.16 9.16
CA GLU A 109 -9.11 -9.60 9.42
C GLU A 109 -9.87 -9.90 10.73
N ALA A 110 -10.26 -11.16 10.91
CA ALA A 110 -10.89 -11.64 12.13
C ALA A 110 -10.59 -13.13 12.37
N GLY A 111 -10.62 -13.54 13.64
CA GLY A 111 -10.33 -14.92 14.05
C GLY A 111 -8.90 -15.35 13.66
N TYR A 112 -8.75 -16.58 13.17
CA TYR A 112 -7.45 -17.16 12.83
C TYR A 112 -6.64 -16.35 11.80
N LEU A 113 -7.29 -15.68 10.86
CA LEU A 113 -6.60 -14.83 9.87
C LEU A 113 -5.90 -13.63 10.53
N PHE A 114 -6.49 -13.09 11.59
CA PHE A 114 -5.86 -12.03 12.36
C PHE A 114 -4.63 -12.55 13.10
N GLU A 115 -4.74 -13.71 13.77
CA GLU A 115 -3.64 -14.33 14.51
C GLU A 115 -2.46 -14.69 13.58
N GLU A 116 -2.76 -15.17 12.37
CA GLU A 116 -1.75 -15.46 11.36
C GLU A 116 -1.01 -14.18 10.92
N ASP A 117 -1.74 -13.10 10.62
CA ASP A 117 -1.14 -11.84 10.21
C ASP A 117 -0.42 -11.13 11.37
N GLU A 118 -0.87 -11.31 12.62
CA GLU A 118 -0.18 -10.86 13.83
C GLU A 118 1.15 -11.59 14.01
N HIS A 119 1.18 -12.91 13.80
CA HIS A 119 2.43 -13.67 13.84
C HIS A 119 3.42 -13.20 12.76
N LYS A 120 2.94 -12.99 11.51
CA LYS A 120 3.76 -12.44 10.43
C LYS A 120 4.29 -11.03 10.76
N LEU A 121 3.47 -10.19 11.38
CA LEU A 121 3.87 -8.87 11.85
C LEU A 121 5.04 -8.97 12.84
N HIS A 122 4.91 -9.84 13.85
CA HIS A 122 5.94 -10.04 14.87
C HIS A 122 7.25 -10.58 14.26
N GLU A 123 7.17 -11.53 13.34
CA GLU A 123 8.36 -12.06 12.66
C GLU A 123 9.04 -11.02 11.78
N ALA A 124 8.28 -10.19 11.05
CA ALA A 124 8.82 -9.10 10.24
C ALA A 124 9.54 -8.06 11.12
N VAL A 125 8.95 -7.68 12.25
CA VAL A 125 9.56 -6.76 13.22
C VAL A 125 10.83 -7.38 13.81
N ALA A 126 10.79 -8.63 14.26
CA ALA A 126 11.95 -9.32 14.81
C ALA A 126 13.08 -9.48 13.77
N ALA A 127 12.73 -9.71 12.50
CA ALA A 127 13.70 -9.73 11.40
C ALA A 127 14.38 -8.37 11.23
N LEU A 128 13.62 -7.28 11.20
CA LEU A 128 14.17 -5.93 11.14
C LEU A 128 15.08 -5.62 12.33
N GLU A 129 14.71 -6.01 13.55
CA GLU A 129 15.58 -5.85 14.73
C GLU A 129 16.91 -6.59 14.58
N ARG A 130 16.89 -7.85 14.12
CA ARG A 130 18.10 -8.63 13.85
C ARG A 130 18.97 -7.99 12.77
N LEU A 131 18.35 -7.46 11.71
CA LEU A 131 19.06 -6.80 10.60
C LEU A 131 19.71 -5.50 11.05
N PHE A 132 19.01 -4.66 11.82
CA PHE A 132 19.58 -3.44 12.37
C PHE A 132 20.66 -3.70 13.41
N ARG A 133 20.57 -4.78 14.20
CA ARG A 133 21.68 -5.19 15.08
C ARG A 133 22.94 -5.57 14.30
N LYS A 134 22.79 -6.18 13.11
CA LYS A 134 23.91 -6.52 12.21
C LYS A 134 24.45 -5.31 11.46
N TRP A 135 23.63 -4.27 11.28
CA TRP A 135 23.99 -3.05 10.59
C TRP A 135 25.00 -2.21 11.39
N GLY A 136 24.85 -2.15 12.71
CA GLY A 136 25.66 -1.30 13.59
C GLY A 136 24.83 -0.17 14.15
#